data_AF-A0A3D4HR16-F1
#
_entry.id   AF-A0A3D4HR16-F1
#
_cell.length_a   1.000
_cell.length_b   1.000
_cell.length_c   1.000
_cell.angle_alpha   90.00
_cell.angle_beta   90.00
_cell.angle_gamma   90.00
#
_symmetry.space_group_name_H-M   'P 1'
#
loop_
_entity.id
_entity.type
_entity.pdbx_description
1 polymer ?
#
loop_
_entity_poly.entity_id
_entity_poly.type
_entity_poly.pdbx_seq_one_letter_code
_entity_poly.pdbx_strand_id
1 'polypeptide(L)'
;RYIKEKHGYLSIPLLVREGSLVAIGAKDDDPVYDYADGVTLKAYELIENQPASTVVYDANANLTVKAEVLKKDNQIRINVETAKPYTVVLVNTTNLASIENGSFEVKGRDTIITPNGSGEVVCT
;
A
#
# COMPACT_ATOMS: atom_id res chain seq x y z
N ARG A 1 -21.76 -2.68 14.41
CA ARG A 1 -23.04 -2.95 13.70
C ARG A 1 -22.91 -4.29 13.00
N TYR A 2 -23.88 -5.19 13.12
CA TYR A 2 -23.88 -6.43 12.32
C TYR A 2 -24.34 -6.12 10.89
N ILE A 3 -23.66 -6.71 9.92
CA ILE A 3 -23.92 -6.53 8.49
C ILE A 3 -24.25 -7.90 7.89
N LYS A 4 -25.25 -7.94 7.00
CA LYS A 4 -25.65 -9.15 6.27
C LYS A 4 -25.61 -8.84 4.78
N GLU A 5 -24.81 -9.59 4.04
CA GLU A 5 -24.59 -9.42 2.61
C GLU A 5 -24.90 -10.73 1.86
N LYS A 6 -25.22 -10.63 0.56
CA LYS A 6 -25.38 -11.78 -0.33
C LYS A 6 -24.17 -11.85 -1.25
N HIS A 7 -23.46 -12.98 -1.24
CA HIS A 7 -22.30 -13.20 -2.10
C HIS A 7 -22.54 -14.39 -3.03
N GLY A 8 -21.97 -14.32 -4.23
CA GLY A 8 -21.89 -15.46 -5.16
C GLY A 8 -20.82 -16.47 -4.72
N TYR A 9 -20.67 -17.56 -5.49
CA TYR A 9 -19.80 -18.69 -5.11
C TYR A 9 -18.31 -18.31 -4.90
N LEU A 10 -17.78 -17.39 -5.71
CA LEU A 10 -16.39 -16.93 -5.64
C LEU A 10 -16.22 -15.64 -4.83
N SER A 11 -17.18 -15.31 -3.95
CA SER A 11 -17.16 -14.08 -3.16
C SER A 11 -17.47 -14.38 -1.71
N ILE A 12 -16.73 -13.72 -0.82
CA ILE A 12 -16.96 -13.73 0.62
C ILE A 12 -16.81 -12.30 1.15
N PRO A 13 -17.42 -11.96 2.29
CA PRO A 13 -17.17 -10.67 2.92
C PRO A 13 -15.77 -10.66 3.53
N LEU A 14 -14.82 -10.07 2.81
CA LEU A 14 -13.44 -9.84 3.27
C LEU A 14 -13.20 -8.34 3.37
N LEU A 15 -12.96 -7.86 4.58
CA LEU A 15 -12.82 -6.43 4.89
C LEU A 15 -11.40 -6.16 5.40
N VAL A 16 -10.84 -5.02 4.99
CA VAL A 16 -9.57 -4.51 5.54
C VAL A 16 -9.90 -3.39 6.52
N ARG A 17 -9.23 -3.39 7.67
CA ARG A 17 -9.41 -2.36 8.69
C ARG A 17 -8.85 -1.02 8.18
N GLU A 18 -9.48 0.09 8.54
CA GLU A 18 -8.90 1.43 8.38
C GLU A 18 -7.52 1.56 9.03
N GLY A 19 -6.68 2.44 8.48
CA GLY A 19 -5.29 2.62 8.90
C GLY A 19 -4.41 1.40 8.64
N SER A 20 -4.80 0.50 7.74
CA SER A 20 -3.99 -0.68 7.39
C SER A 20 -3.11 -0.42 6.17
N LEU A 21 -1.88 -0.91 6.24
CA LEU A 21 -0.98 -1.02 5.10
C LEU A 21 -0.75 -2.51 4.80
N VAL A 22 -1.21 -2.96 3.64
CA VAL A 22 -1.17 -4.37 3.25
C VAL A 22 -0.21 -4.56 2.08
N ALA A 23 0.81 -5.40 2.26
CA ALA A 23 1.69 -5.83 1.19
C ALA A 23 1.01 -6.91 0.34
N ILE A 24 0.94 -6.67 -0.97
CA ILE A 24 0.45 -7.62 -1.98
C ILE A 24 1.63 -8.00 -2.86
N GLY A 25 1.84 -9.31 -3.00
CA GLY A 25 2.91 -9.86 -3.82
C GLY A 25 2.75 -9.58 -5.32
N ALA A 26 3.86 -9.63 -6.05
CA ALA A 26 3.90 -9.42 -7.49
C ALA A 26 3.44 -10.62 -8.32
N LYS A 27 3.24 -11.78 -7.69
CA LYS A 27 2.97 -13.07 -8.34
C LYS A 27 1.79 -13.80 -7.69
N ASP A 28 1.05 -14.53 -8.51
CA ASP A 28 -0.09 -15.38 -8.12
C ASP A 28 0.03 -16.84 -8.62
N ASP A 29 1.15 -17.19 -9.26
CA ASP A 29 1.42 -18.50 -9.86
C ASP A 29 2.26 -19.44 -8.97
N ASP A 30 3.10 -18.89 -8.09
CA ASP A 30 3.94 -19.64 -7.14
C ASP A 30 3.92 -18.99 -5.75
N PRO A 31 3.74 -19.76 -4.66
CA PRO A 31 3.82 -19.22 -3.30
C PRO A 31 5.24 -18.83 -2.85
N VAL A 32 6.31 -19.37 -3.47
CA VAL A 32 7.70 -19.13 -3.07
C VAL A 32 8.44 -18.34 -4.15
N TYR A 33 8.64 -17.06 -3.87
CA TYR A 33 9.38 -16.15 -4.72
C TYR A 33 10.00 -15.05 -3.87
N ASP A 34 10.61 -14.08 -4.54
CA ASP A 34 11.14 -12.90 -3.89
C ASP A 34 10.02 -11.92 -3.50
N TYR A 35 9.52 -12.02 -2.27
CA TYR A 35 8.34 -11.25 -1.82
C TYR A 35 8.53 -9.74 -1.83
N ALA A 36 9.77 -9.25 -1.88
CA ALA A 36 10.09 -7.83 -1.94
C ALA A 36 10.20 -7.29 -3.37
N ASP A 37 10.38 -8.17 -4.36
CA ASP A 37 10.52 -7.76 -5.76
C ASP A 37 9.15 -7.40 -6.35
N GLY A 38 8.93 -6.10 -6.61
CA GLY A 38 7.69 -5.60 -7.20
C GLY A 38 6.50 -5.59 -6.25
N VAL A 39 6.73 -5.55 -4.94
CA VAL A 39 5.64 -5.55 -3.94
C VAL A 39 4.73 -4.33 -4.09
N THR A 40 3.42 -4.55 -3.98
CA THR A 40 2.42 -3.48 -3.97
C THR A 40 1.93 -3.23 -2.54
N LEU A 41 2.16 -2.04 -2.02
CA LEU A 41 1.72 -1.61 -0.69
C LEU A 41 0.38 -0.89 -0.80
N LYS A 42 -0.71 -1.53 -0.37
CA LYS A 42 -2.05 -0.96 -0.39
C LYS A 42 -2.37 -0.29 0.95
N ALA A 43 -2.54 1.03 0.94
CA ALA A 43 -2.97 1.82 2.09
C ALA A 43 -4.49 1.98 2.08
N TYR A 44 -5.15 1.51 3.14
CA TYR A 44 -6.61 1.54 3.28
C TYR A 44 -7.02 2.58 4.33
N GLU A 45 -7.87 3.52 3.93
CA GLU A 45 -8.51 4.53 4.80
C GLU A 45 -7.54 5.08 5.85
N LEU A 46 -6.54 5.86 5.39
CA LEU A 46 -5.53 6.43 6.28
C LEU A 46 -6.16 7.37 7.31
N ILE A 47 -5.83 7.14 8.57
CA ILE A 47 -6.32 7.92 9.71
C ILE A 47 -5.36 9.09 9.97
N GLU A 48 -5.91 10.29 10.14
CA GLU A 48 -5.14 11.50 10.40
C GLU A 48 -4.26 11.34 11.65
N ASN A 49 -2.99 11.69 11.54
CA ASN A 49 -1.97 11.57 12.60
C ASN A 49 -1.72 10.13 13.12
N GLN A 50 -2.18 9.09 12.41
CA GLN A 50 -1.89 7.70 12.76
C GLN A 50 -1.12 7.00 11.63
N PRO A 51 0.12 6.53 11.88
CA PRO A 51 0.88 5.83 10.87
C PRO A 51 0.29 4.44 10.58
N ALA A 52 0.16 4.10 9.30
CA ALA A 52 -0.10 2.75 8.83
C ALA A 52 1.23 2.13 8.41
N SER A 53 1.59 0.97 8.96
CA SER A 53 2.90 0.35 8.71
C SER A 53 2.80 -1.14 8.40
N THR A 54 3.81 -1.64 7.69
CA THR A 54 3.93 -3.06 7.36
C THR A 54 5.39 -3.44 7.15
N VAL A 55 5.69 -4.72 7.33
CA VAL A 55 7.02 -5.28 7.07
C VAL A 55 6.88 -6.54 6.23
N VAL A 56 7.85 -6.78 5.35
CA VAL A 56 7.95 -8.00 4.54
C VAL A 56 9.29 -8.66 4.85
N TYR A 57 9.25 -9.97 5.08
CA TYR A 57 10.41 -10.81 5.33
C TYR A 57 10.66 -11.74 4.14
N ASP A 58 11.91 -12.12 3.90
CA ASP A 58 12.24 -13.19 2.96
C ASP A 58 12.00 -14.60 3.56
N ALA A 59 12.26 -15.64 2.77
CA ALA A 59 12.13 -17.03 3.19
C ALA A 59 13.05 -17.44 4.36
N ASN A 60 14.09 -16.65 4.65
CA ASN A 60 15.03 -16.86 5.75
C ASN A 60 14.71 -15.96 6.96
N ALA A 61 13.55 -15.29 6.96
CA ALA A 61 13.12 -14.33 7.97
C ALA A 61 13.98 -13.05 8.07
N ASN A 62 14.71 -12.68 7.02
CA ASN A 62 15.37 -11.38 6.94
C ASN A 62 14.37 -10.30 6.56
N LEU A 63 14.42 -9.14 7.20
CA LEU A 63 13.59 -7.99 6.86
C LEU A 63 14.04 -7.40 5.51
N THR A 64 13.12 -7.33 4.53
CA THR A 64 13.42 -6.86 3.17
C THR A 64 12.64 -5.62 2.75
N VAL A 65 11.49 -5.36 3.41
CA VAL A 65 10.70 -4.15 3.23
C VAL A 65 10.22 -3.70 4.60
N LYS A 66 10.40 -2.42 4.91
CA LYS A 66 9.72 -1.75 6.02
C LYS A 66 9.08 -0.49 5.48
N ALA A 67 7.77 -0.40 5.59
CA ALA A 67 6.99 0.69 5.04
C ALA A 67 6.13 1.35 6.11
N GLU A 68 6.04 2.67 6.05
CA GLU A 68 5.16 3.50 6.87
C GLU A 68 4.51 4.57 5.98
N VAL A 69 3.21 4.77 6.16
CA VAL A 69 2.44 5.80 5.49
C VAL A 69 1.70 6.62 6.54
N LEU A 70 1.94 7.92 6.56
CA LEU A 70 1.34 8.86 7.50
C LEU A 70 0.54 9.92 6.76
N LYS A 71 -0.75 10.03 7.08
CA LYS A 71 -1.59 11.15 6.67
C LYS A 71 -1.57 12.22 7.76
N LYS A 72 -1.13 13.43 7.42
CA LYS A 72 -1.02 14.56 8.34
C LYS A 72 -1.10 15.89 7.60
N ASP A 73 -1.88 16.84 8.10
CA ASP A 73 -1.96 18.22 7.60
C ASP A 73 -2.27 18.30 6.10
N ASN A 74 -3.20 17.45 5.64
CA ASN A 74 -3.55 17.28 4.22
C ASN A 74 -2.37 16.82 3.33
N GLN A 75 -1.36 16.19 3.93
CA GLN A 75 -0.26 15.52 3.23
C GLN A 75 -0.29 14.03 3.53
N ILE A 76 0.17 13.22 2.58
CA ILE A 76 0.46 11.81 2.78
C ILE A 76 1.95 11.62 2.59
N ARG A 77 2.63 11.19 3.65
CA ARG A 77 4.07 10.90 3.68
C ARG A 77 4.28 9.40 3.65
N ILE A 78 5.06 8.93 2.69
CA ILE A 78 5.31 7.53 2.43
C ILE A 78 6.81 7.31 2.59
N ASN A 79 7.18 6.46 3.55
CA ASN A 79 8.55 6.05 3.78
C ASN A 79 8.65 4.54 3.59
N VAL A 80 9.49 4.10 2.65
CA VAL A 80 9.71 2.69 2.38
C VAL A 80 11.20 2.41 2.31
N GLU A 81 11.66 1.63 3.28
CA GLU A 81 13.02 1.08 3.31
C GLU A 81 13.02 -0.24 2.54
N THR A 82 13.53 -0.23 1.31
CA THR A 82 13.73 -1.44 0.50
C THR A 82 14.82 -1.24 -0.55
N ALA A 83 15.44 -2.34 -0.99
CA ALA A 83 16.40 -2.35 -2.09
C ALA A 83 15.77 -2.68 -3.46
N LYS A 84 14.47 -2.99 -3.49
CA LYS A 84 13.78 -3.49 -4.69
C LYS A 84 12.65 -2.56 -5.13
N PRO A 85 12.21 -2.65 -6.39
CA PRO A 85 11.07 -1.88 -6.88
C PRO A 85 9.82 -2.18 -6.06
N TYR A 86 9.03 -1.14 -5.80
CA TYR A 86 7.74 -1.26 -5.12
C TYR A 86 6.75 -0.25 -5.71
N THR A 87 5.47 -0.45 -5.42
CA THR A 87 4.39 0.48 -5.79
C THR A 87 3.53 0.73 -4.55
N VAL A 88 2.98 1.94 -4.40
CA VAL A 88 2.01 2.25 -3.35
C VAL A 88 0.65 2.51 -3.98
N VAL A 89 -0.40 1.98 -3.38
CA VAL A 89 -1.78 2.23 -3.82
C VAL A 89 -2.55 2.85 -2.67
N LEU A 90 -3.03 4.08 -2.87
CA LEU A 90 -3.98 4.72 -1.98
C LEU A 90 -5.38 4.26 -2.38
N VAL A 91 -5.94 3.34 -1.61
CA VAL A 91 -7.24 2.72 -1.92
C VAL A 91 -8.36 3.72 -1.72
N ASN A 92 -9.28 3.82 -2.68
CA ASN A 92 -10.42 4.75 -2.66
C ASN A 92 -10.04 6.24 -2.50
N THR A 93 -8.80 6.62 -2.84
CA THR A 93 -8.31 8.00 -2.79
C THR A 93 -8.00 8.46 -4.21
N THR A 94 -8.62 9.56 -4.67
CA THR A 94 -8.46 10.06 -6.06
C THR A 94 -8.15 11.55 -6.15
N ASN A 95 -8.08 12.25 -5.03
CA ASN A 95 -7.97 13.70 -4.94
C ASN A 95 -6.55 14.19 -4.67
N LEU A 96 -5.54 13.48 -5.18
CA LEU A 96 -4.14 13.92 -5.11
C LEU A 96 -3.93 15.11 -6.06
N ALA A 97 -3.40 16.21 -5.55
CA ALA A 97 -3.04 17.39 -6.32
C ALA A 97 -1.62 17.30 -6.87
N SER A 98 -0.66 16.84 -6.06
CA SER A 98 0.72 16.68 -6.51
C SER A 98 1.49 15.63 -5.71
N ILE A 99 2.66 15.27 -6.23
CA ILE A 99 3.58 14.31 -5.61
C ILE A 99 5.01 14.81 -5.72
N GLU A 100 5.78 14.61 -4.68
CA GLU A 100 7.23 14.78 -4.63
C GLU A 100 7.90 13.40 -4.61
N ASN A 101 9.04 13.25 -5.30
CA ASN A 101 9.83 12.01 -5.38
C ASN A 101 9.10 10.80 -6.00
N GLY A 102 8.11 11.04 -6.86
CA GLY A 102 7.40 9.98 -7.56
C GLY A 102 6.52 10.50 -8.68
N SER A 103 5.70 9.60 -9.22
CA SER A 103 4.60 9.90 -10.12
C SER A 103 3.34 9.17 -9.65
N PHE A 104 2.17 9.64 -10.07
CA PHE A 104 0.92 8.97 -9.74
C PHE A 104 -0.03 8.87 -10.92
N GLU A 105 -0.90 7.85 -10.88
CA GLU A 105 -1.96 7.62 -11.84
C GLU A 105 -3.24 7.20 -11.08
N VAL A 106 -4.37 7.80 -11.42
CA VAL A 106 -5.67 7.39 -10.87
C VAL A 106 -6.27 6.28 -11.73
N LYS A 107 -6.49 5.10 -11.15
CA LYS A 107 -7.18 3.97 -11.79
C LYS A 107 -8.48 3.65 -11.06
N GLY A 108 -9.60 4.03 -11.67
CA GLY A 108 -10.92 3.84 -11.06
C GLY A 108 -11.07 4.69 -9.82
N ARG A 109 -11.04 4.07 -8.64
CA ARG A 109 -11.11 4.76 -7.34
C ARG A 109 -9.79 4.81 -6.59
N ASP A 110 -8.74 4.20 -7.14
CA ASP A 110 -7.45 4.09 -6.47
C ASP A 110 -6.43 5.04 -7.12
N THR A 111 -5.53 5.58 -6.30
CA THR A 111 -4.35 6.29 -6.79
C THR A 111 -3.14 5.38 -6.67
N ILE A 112 -2.48 5.11 -7.78
CA ILE A 112 -1.25 4.31 -7.87
C ILE A 112 -0.07 5.27 -7.88
N ILE A 113 0.88 5.06 -6.99
CA ILE A 113 2.09 5.86 -6.82
C ILE A 113 3.29 5.01 -7.20
N THR A 114 4.08 5.53 -8.14
CA THR A 114 5.37 4.97 -8.54
C THR A 114 6.49 5.86 -8.03
N PRO A 115 7.29 5.43 -7.03
CA PRO A 115 8.41 6.20 -6.51
C PRO A 115 9.54 6.30 -7.54
N ASN A 116 10.26 7.43 -7.56
CA ASN A 116 11.40 7.63 -8.48
C ASN A 116 12.70 6.99 -7.98
N GLY A 117 12.73 6.53 -6.73
CA GLY A 117 13.90 5.91 -6.12
C GLY A 117 13.81 5.86 -4.60
N SER A 118 14.96 5.95 -3.94
CA SER A 118 15.06 6.04 -2.49
C SER A 118 14.62 7.41 -1.97
N GLY A 119 14.06 7.45 -0.77
CA GLY A 119 13.66 8.68 -0.08
C GLY A 119 12.19 8.70 0.24
N GLU A 120 11.78 9.71 1.01
CA GLU A 120 10.38 9.93 1.34
C GLU A 120 9.62 10.41 0.08
N VAL A 121 8.41 9.88 -0.11
CA VAL A 121 7.46 10.36 -1.12
C VAL A 121 6.39 11.16 -0.38
N VAL A 122 6.15 12.38 -0.83
CA VAL A 122 5.18 13.29 -0.21
C VAL A 122 4.09 13.62 -1.21
N CYS A 123 2.84 13.40 -0.83
CA CYS A 123 1.68 13.70 -1.66
C CYS A 123 0.83 14.79 -0.99
N THR A 124 0.25 15.68 -1.80
CA THR A 124 -0.68 16.75 -1.37
C THR A 124 -2.00 16.67 -2.13
#